data_AF-A0A969XVE0-F1
#
_entry.id   AF-A0A969XVE0-F1
#
_cell.length_a   1.000
_cell.length_b   1.000
_cell.length_c   1.000
_cell.angle_alpha   90.00
_cell.angle_beta   90.00
_cell.angle_gamma   90.00
#
_symmetry.space_group_name_H-M   'P 1'
#
loop_
_entity.id
_entity.type
_entity.pdbx_description
1 polymer ?
#
loop_
_entity_poly.entity_id
_entity_poly.type
_entity_poly.pdbx_seq_one_letter_code
_entity_poly.pdbx_strand_id
1 'polypeptide(L)'
;MYQAENTDAFPPDLTALVDEFHVDEKQLVCPVKGSVGIHYFYVPRPTPRPGAGVDPHQSRTVLACDFKDNHAAGPLGRNVLFLDGHVDMLDEPAFQALLAQGENAAFAAALRAAEGP
;
A
#
# COMPACT_ATOMS: atom_id res chain seq x y z
N MET A 1 -4.51 -3.27 15.01
CA MET A 1 -3.92 -3.74 13.72
C MET A 1 -4.90 -4.76 13.19
N TYR A 2 -5.45 -4.56 11.99
CA TYR A 2 -6.59 -5.34 11.46
C TYR A 2 -6.51 -6.85 11.74
N GLN A 3 -5.34 -7.47 11.51
CA GLN A 3 -5.11 -8.89 11.78
C GLN A 3 -5.31 -9.30 13.24
N ALA A 4 -4.79 -8.50 14.18
CA ALA A 4 -4.93 -8.77 15.61
C ALA A 4 -6.40 -8.75 16.08
N GLU A 5 -7.24 -8.01 15.36
CA GLU A 5 -8.66 -7.81 15.67
C GLU A 5 -9.56 -8.74 14.85
N ASN A 6 -9.06 -9.31 13.75
CA ASN A 6 -9.81 -10.15 12.81
C ASN A 6 -9.24 -11.57 12.62
N THR A 7 -8.74 -12.21 13.68
CA THR A 7 -8.25 -13.61 13.63
C THR A 7 -7.18 -13.83 12.55
N ASP A 8 -6.18 -12.94 12.51
CA ASP A 8 -5.11 -12.92 11.51
C ASP A 8 -5.59 -12.78 10.06
N ALA A 9 -6.87 -12.44 9.85
CA ALA A 9 -7.38 -12.11 8.53
C ALA A 9 -6.76 -10.80 8.04
N PHE A 10 -6.51 -10.75 6.74
CA PHE A 10 -6.16 -9.51 6.08
C PHE A 10 -7.43 -8.72 5.74
N PRO A 11 -7.35 -7.38 5.64
CA PRO A 11 -8.49 -6.60 5.21
C PRO A 11 -8.88 -7.02 3.78
N PRO A 12 -10.18 -7.08 3.44
CA PRO A 12 -10.62 -7.43 2.10
C PRO A 12 -10.38 -6.29 1.09
N ASP A 13 -10.43 -5.05 1.55
CA ASP A 13 -10.26 -3.83 0.78
C ASP A 13 -9.85 -2.65 1.69
N LEU A 14 -9.65 -1.47 1.08
CA LEU A 14 -9.34 -0.25 1.81
C LEU A 14 -10.54 0.26 2.64
N THR A 15 -11.77 -0.06 2.27
CA THR A 15 -12.97 0.38 3.00
C THR A 15 -13.05 -0.29 4.36
N ALA A 16 -12.74 -1.59 4.45
CA ALA A 16 -12.67 -2.30 5.72
C ALA A 16 -11.66 -1.69 6.71
N LEU A 17 -10.54 -1.15 6.21
CA LEU A 17 -9.56 -0.46 7.05
C LEU A 17 -10.07 0.89 7.58
N VAL A 18 -10.90 1.58 6.80
CA VAL A 18 -11.53 2.85 7.21
C VAL A 18 -12.68 2.60 8.19
N ASP A 19 -13.55 1.65 7.88
CA ASP A 19 -14.72 1.30 8.70
C ASP A 19 -14.33 0.79 10.09
N GLU A 20 -13.17 0.12 10.20
CA GLU A 20 -12.61 -0.37 11.46
C GLU A 20 -11.61 0.61 12.11
N PHE A 21 -11.54 1.86 11.63
CA PHE A 21 -10.70 2.93 12.17
C PHE A 21 -9.19 2.62 12.22
N HIS A 22 -8.72 1.74 11.34
CA HIS A 22 -7.28 1.48 11.19
C HIS A 22 -6.59 2.52 10.31
N VAL A 23 -7.33 3.18 9.43
CA VAL A 23 -6.84 4.26 8.54
C VAL A 23 -7.92 5.34 8.45
N ASP A 24 -7.55 6.62 8.51
CA ASP A 24 -8.48 7.72 8.24
C ASP A 24 -8.70 7.85 6.74
N GLU A 25 -9.95 7.96 6.29
CA GLU A 25 -10.32 8.14 4.88
C GLU A 25 -9.51 9.26 4.21
N LYS A 26 -9.23 10.35 4.93
CA LYS A 26 -8.44 11.49 4.42
C LYS A 26 -7.01 11.11 4.07
N GLN A 27 -6.46 10.07 4.69
CA GLN A 27 -5.13 9.53 4.36
C GLN A 27 -5.12 8.74 3.06
N LEU A 28 -6.32 8.32 2.58
CA LEU A 28 -6.53 7.61 1.32
C LEU A 28 -7.12 8.51 0.23
N VAL A 29 -7.20 9.82 0.46
CA VAL A 29 -7.69 10.79 -0.54
C VAL A 29 -6.50 11.49 -1.18
N CYS A 30 -6.42 11.43 -2.51
CA CYS A 30 -5.45 12.23 -3.25
C CYS A 30 -5.80 13.72 -3.12
N PRO A 31 -4.84 14.59 -2.73
CA PRO A 31 -5.07 16.03 -2.62
C PRO A 31 -5.25 16.72 -3.97
N VAL A 32 -4.92 16.06 -5.09
CA VAL A 32 -5.12 16.62 -6.43
C VAL A 32 -6.60 16.55 -6.81
N LYS A 33 -7.25 17.72 -6.88
CA LYS A 33 -8.63 17.84 -7.36
C LYS A 33 -8.76 17.33 -8.80
N GLY A 34 -9.67 16.38 -9.02
CA GLY A 34 -10.08 15.96 -10.36
C GLY A 34 -9.44 14.67 -10.87
N SER A 35 -8.78 13.88 -10.03
CA SER A 35 -8.43 12.51 -10.40
C SER A 35 -9.72 11.72 -10.70
N VAL A 36 -9.77 11.15 -11.90
CA VAL A 36 -10.83 10.25 -12.35
C VAL A 36 -10.22 8.86 -12.43
N GLY A 37 -10.57 7.96 -11.50
CA GLY A 37 -10.08 6.57 -11.55
C GLY A 37 -10.08 5.84 -10.20
N ILE A 38 -9.52 4.64 -10.18
CA ILE A 38 -9.17 3.91 -8.96
C ILE A 38 -7.96 4.64 -8.36
N HIS A 39 -8.09 5.19 -7.15
CA HIS A 39 -7.04 6.06 -6.59
C HIS A 39 -5.86 5.27 -6.01
N TYR A 40 -6.11 4.02 -5.60
CA TYR A 40 -5.14 3.17 -4.91
C TYR A 40 -5.08 1.79 -5.55
N PHE A 41 -3.86 1.29 -5.70
CA PHE A 41 -3.61 -0.13 -5.88
C PHE A 41 -3.57 -0.81 -4.52
N TYR A 42 -4.36 -1.86 -4.32
CA TYR A 42 -4.48 -2.58 -3.05
C TYR A 42 -4.22 -4.06 -3.23
N VAL A 43 -3.41 -4.65 -2.35
CA VAL A 43 -3.21 -6.09 -2.28
C VAL A 43 -3.53 -6.56 -0.87
N PRO A 44 -4.67 -7.24 -0.65
CA PRO A 44 -5.09 -7.68 0.68
C PRO A 44 -4.09 -8.65 1.29
N ARG A 45 -3.44 -9.48 0.46
CA ARG A 45 -2.53 -10.52 0.94
C ARG A 45 -1.12 -10.29 0.41
N PRO A 46 -0.24 -9.58 1.13
CA PRO A 46 1.19 -9.72 0.92
C PRO A 46 1.51 -11.21 1.12
N THR A 47 1.76 -11.92 0.02
CA THR A 47 2.08 -13.34 0.10
C THR A 47 3.40 -13.46 0.85
N PRO A 48 3.45 -14.17 1.99
CA PRO A 48 4.70 -14.37 2.68
C PRO A 48 5.68 -15.03 1.71
N ARG A 49 6.92 -14.52 1.69
CA ARG A 49 7.98 -15.09 0.87
C ARG A 49 8.10 -16.59 1.20
N PRO A 50 8.21 -17.49 0.22
CA PRO A 50 8.42 -18.90 0.50
C PRO A 50 9.64 -19.10 1.42
N GLY A 51 9.43 -19.68 2.60
CA GLY A 51 10.48 -19.91 3.60
C GLY A 51 10.73 -18.76 4.59
N ALA A 52 9.94 -17.68 4.56
CA ALA A 52 9.98 -16.66 5.60
C ALA A 52 9.32 -17.20 6.88
N GLY A 53 10.07 -17.27 7.98
CA GLY A 53 9.48 -17.23 9.31
C GLY A 53 8.73 -15.90 9.54
N VAL A 54 8.18 -15.70 10.73
CA VAL A 54 7.51 -14.43 11.10
C VAL A 54 8.38 -13.25 10.66
N ASP A 55 7.87 -12.41 9.77
CA ASP A 55 8.63 -11.32 9.16
C ASP A 55 8.89 -10.22 10.22
N PRO A 56 10.15 -9.97 10.63
CA PRO A 56 10.47 -8.91 11.58
C PRO A 56 10.28 -7.50 10.98
N HIS A 57 9.99 -7.38 9.69
CA HIS A 57 9.83 -6.13 8.94
C HIS A 57 8.40 -5.89 8.47
N GLN A 58 7.39 -6.36 9.21
CA GLN A 58 5.97 -6.07 8.92
C GLN A 58 5.71 -4.57 8.69
N SER A 59 6.39 -3.68 9.41
CA SER A 59 6.30 -2.22 9.21
C SER A 59 6.80 -1.72 7.86
N ARG A 60 7.46 -2.55 7.04
CA ARG A 60 7.92 -2.19 5.69
C ARG A 60 7.14 -2.87 4.58
N THR A 61 6.22 -3.76 4.94
CA THR A 61 5.39 -4.48 3.98
C THR A 61 4.27 -3.57 3.49
N VAL A 62 4.17 -3.38 2.19
CA VAL A 62 3.16 -2.52 1.56
C VAL A 62 1.84 -3.30 1.36
N LEU A 63 0.72 -2.69 1.78
CA LEU A 63 -0.64 -3.14 1.49
C LEU A 63 -1.29 -2.36 0.35
N ALA A 64 -1.00 -1.07 0.25
CA ALA A 64 -1.58 -0.22 -0.78
C ALA A 64 -0.65 0.92 -1.16
N CYS A 65 -0.81 1.45 -2.38
CA CYS A 65 -0.19 2.70 -2.77
C CYS A 65 -1.05 3.47 -3.78
N ASP A 66 -0.82 4.78 -3.87
CA ASP A 66 -1.31 5.57 -4.99
C ASP A 66 -0.75 5.05 -6.33
N PHE A 67 -1.55 5.15 -7.39
CA PHE A 67 -1.05 4.99 -8.77
C PHE A 67 -0.10 6.13 -9.16
N LYS A 68 0.86 5.82 -10.03
CA LYS A 68 1.94 6.74 -10.45
C LYS A 68 1.48 8.14 -10.85
N ASP A 69 0.39 8.23 -11.60
CA ASP A 69 -0.07 9.49 -12.19
C ASP A 69 -0.99 10.30 -11.27
N ASN A 70 -1.33 9.77 -10.09
CA ASN A 70 -2.23 10.44 -9.15
C ASN A 70 -1.68 11.80 -8.68
N HIS A 71 -0.35 11.96 -8.68
CA HIS A 71 0.36 13.19 -8.29
C HIS A 71 1.09 13.87 -9.45
N ALA A 72 0.74 13.57 -10.70
CA ALA A 72 1.45 14.06 -11.90
C ALA A 72 1.58 15.60 -12.02
N ALA A 73 0.74 16.35 -11.31
CA ALA A 73 0.75 17.83 -11.28
C ALA A 73 1.63 18.45 -10.19
N GLY A 74 2.31 17.67 -9.34
CA GLY A 74 3.13 18.17 -8.25
C GLY A 74 4.45 17.40 -8.06
N PRO A 75 5.38 17.92 -7.23
CA PRO A 75 6.62 17.22 -6.87
C PRO A 75 6.38 16.06 -5.89
N LEU A 76 5.14 15.57 -5.81
CA LEU A 76 4.65 14.79 -4.69
C LEU A 76 4.75 13.31 -5.04
N GLY A 77 5.25 12.56 -4.06
CA GLY A 77 5.43 11.13 -4.14
C GLY A 77 4.10 10.36 -4.17
N ARG A 78 4.11 9.15 -3.63
CA ARG A 78 2.93 8.30 -3.48
C ARG A 78 2.59 8.16 -2.01
N ASN A 79 1.31 8.20 -1.67
CA ASN A 79 0.88 7.66 -0.39
C ASN A 79 1.01 6.14 -0.43
N VAL A 80 1.59 5.59 0.63
CA VAL A 80 1.87 4.16 0.78
C VAL A 80 1.32 3.73 2.12
N LEU A 81 0.42 2.76 2.10
CA LEU A 81 -0.13 2.11 3.29
C LEU A 81 0.69 0.85 3.59
N PHE A 82 1.17 0.75 4.82
CA PHE A 82 1.93 -0.38 5.32
C PHE A 82 1.05 -1.37 6.09
N LEU A 83 1.55 -2.59 6.26
CA LEU A 83 0.82 -3.69 6.91
C LEU A 83 0.50 -3.42 8.39
N ASP A 84 1.34 -2.66 9.07
CA ASP A 84 1.10 -2.21 10.45
C ASP A 84 0.08 -1.05 10.55
N GLY A 85 -0.45 -0.58 9.41
CA GLY A 85 -1.53 0.40 9.33
C GLY A 85 -1.06 1.85 9.21
N HIS A 86 0.24 2.13 9.24
CA HIS A 86 0.68 3.51 8.99
C HIS A 86 0.65 3.85 7.51
N VAL A 87 0.46 5.13 7.21
CA VAL A 87 0.53 5.70 5.86
C VAL A 87 1.71 6.66 5.82
N ASP A 88 2.55 6.53 4.78
CA ASP A 88 3.66 7.46 4.53
C ASP A 88 3.61 8.01 3.09
N MET A 89 4.16 9.20 2.89
CA MET A 89 4.29 9.82 1.57
C MET A 89 5.72 9.65 1.08
N LEU A 90 5.94 8.75 0.13
CA LEU A 90 7.27 8.43 -0.39
C LEU A 90 7.48 9.03 -1.76
N ASP A 91 8.57 9.75 -1.98
CA ASP A 91 8.99 10.12 -3.33
C ASP A 91 9.24 8.87 -4.20
N GLU A 92 9.23 9.04 -5.52
CA GLU A 92 9.37 7.90 -6.43
C GLU A 92 10.67 7.11 -6.19
N PRO A 93 11.85 7.73 -5.95
CA PRO A 93 13.06 6.99 -5.60
C PRO A 93 12.92 6.13 -4.33
N ALA A 94 12.37 6.67 -3.24
CA ALA A 94 12.15 5.95 -2.00
C ALA A 94 11.13 4.82 -2.17
N PHE A 95 10.06 5.08 -2.92
CA PHE A 95 9.06 4.07 -3.24
C PHE A 95 9.66 2.91 -4.04
N GLN A 96 10.46 3.20 -5.08
CA GLN A 96 11.12 2.16 -5.87
C GLN A 96 12.15 1.37 -5.03
N ALA A 97 12.86 2.03 -4.11
CA ALA A 97 13.76 1.35 -3.18
C ALA A 97 12.99 0.42 -2.21
N LEU A 98 11.79 0.82 -1.78
CA LEU A 98 10.91 0.00 -0.94
C LEU A 98 10.35 -1.21 -1.72
N LEU A 99 9.92 -1.03 -2.97
CA LEU A 99 9.44 -2.12 -3.84
C LEU A 99 10.53 -3.14 -4.18
N ALA A 100 11.79 -2.74 -4.19
CA ALA A 100 12.93 -3.63 -4.43
C ALA A 100 13.22 -4.57 -3.24
N GLN A 101 12.60 -4.34 -2.07
CA GLN A 101 12.76 -5.19 -0.89
C GLN A 101 12.03 -6.53 -1.07
N GLY A 102 12.59 -7.59 -0.48
CA GLY A 102 12.11 -8.96 -0.70
C GLY A 102 10.69 -9.21 -0.20
N GLU A 103 10.32 -8.55 0.90
CA GLU A 103 8.99 -8.53 1.50
C GLU A 103 7.92 -7.91 0.58
N ASN A 104 8.32 -6.99 -0.31
CA ASN A 104 7.43 -6.29 -1.23
C ASN A 104 7.39 -6.89 -2.64
N ALA A 105 8.13 -7.98 -2.90
CA ALA A 105 8.29 -8.53 -4.26
C ALA A 105 6.95 -8.92 -4.92
N ALA A 106 6.02 -9.48 -4.16
CA ALA A 106 4.70 -9.85 -4.68
C ALA A 106 3.84 -8.62 -4.98
N PHE A 107 3.85 -7.63 -4.08
CA PHE A 107 3.19 -6.35 -4.29
C PHE A 107 3.75 -5.64 -5.53
N ALA A 108 5.08 -5.58 -5.65
CA ALA A 108 5.77 -4.97 -6.79
C ALA A 108 5.42 -5.66 -8.12
N ALA A 109 5.34 -6.99 -8.14
CA ALA A 109 4.94 -7.74 -9.34
C ALA A 109 3.48 -7.44 -9.72
N ALA A 110 2.58 -7.42 -8.75
CA ALA A 110 1.17 -7.13 -8.98
C ALA A 110 0.95 -5.68 -9.44
N LEU A 111 1.64 -4.72 -8.80
CA LEU A 111 1.59 -3.31 -9.19
C LEU A 111 2.13 -3.10 -10.60
N ARG A 112 3.26 -3.72 -10.96
CA ARG A 112 3.80 -3.64 -12.32
C ARG A 112 2.83 -4.19 -13.38
N ALA A 113 2.10 -5.26 -13.05
CA ALA A 113 1.09 -5.81 -13.95
C ALA A 113 -0.11 -4.87 -14.12
N ALA A 114 -0.44 -4.07 -13.10
CA ALA A 114 -1.53 -3.10 -13.12
C ALA A 114 -1.15 -1.78 -13.81
N GLU A 115 0.06 -1.25 -13.57
CA GLU A 115 0.54 0.01 -14.15
C GLU A 115 0.99 -0.13 -15.61
N GLY A 116 1.37 -1.33 -16.05
CA GLY A 116 1.94 -1.56 -17.38
C GLY A 116 3.43 -1.18 -17.48
N PRO A 117 4.06 -1.44 -18.65
CA PRO A 117 5.48 -1.14 -18.90
C PRO A 117 5.78 0.37 -19.01
#